data_AF-A0A553ASS0-F1
#
_entry.id   AF-A0A553ASS0-F1
#
_cell.length_a   1.000
_cell.length_b   1.000
_cell.length_c   1.000
_cell.angle_alpha   90.00
_cell.angle_beta   90.00
_cell.angle_gamma   90.00
#
_symmetry.space_group_name_H-M   'P 1'
#
loop_
_entity.id
_entity.type
_entity.pdbx_description
1 polymer ?
#
loop_
_entity_poly.entity_id
_entity_poly.type
_entity_poly.pdbx_seq_one_letter_code
_entity_poly.pdbx_strand_id
1 'polypeptide(L)'
;MIALFRLMLLVLLLEALFYFLFWIYIRSLRRETLEGEWDQRHPDKAGNNPQRAEFVRKSMVGFEKSLRARLLWLVFILPTAAIMGIVYWVNWQ
;
A
#
# COMPACT_ATOMS: atom_id res chain seq x y z
N MET A 1 -16.42 -12.80 -26.77
CA MET A 1 -16.91 -12.42 -25.41
C MET A 1 -16.13 -13.10 -24.28
N ILE A 2 -16.02 -14.42 -24.22
CA ILE A 2 -15.31 -15.14 -23.12
C ILE A 2 -13.84 -14.71 -22.93
N ALA A 3 -13.11 -14.44 -24.01
CA ALA A 3 -11.71 -14.02 -23.93
C ALA A 3 -11.53 -12.67 -23.19
N LEU A 4 -12.42 -11.69 -23.46
CA LEU A 4 -12.40 -10.39 -22.78
C LEU A 4 -12.72 -10.53 -21.28
N PHE A 5 -13.70 -11.36 -20.92
CA PHE A 5 -14.01 -11.63 -19.52
C PHE A 5 -12.85 -12.28 -18.77
N ARG A 6 -12.15 -13.24 -19.39
CA ARG A 6 -10.95 -13.85 -18.79
C ARG A 6 -9.83 -12.84 -18.57
N LEU A 7 -9.59 -11.95 -19.55
CA LEU A 7 -8.59 -10.90 -19.43
C LEU A 7 -8.94 -9.93 -18.29
N MET A 8 -10.19 -9.46 -18.22
CA MET A 8 -10.66 -8.58 -17.14
C MET A 8 -10.49 -9.22 -15.76
N LEU A 9 -10.84 -10.50 -15.62
CA LEU A 9 -10.63 -11.23 -14.38
C LEU A 9 -9.15 -11.32 -13.99
N LEU A 10 -8.26 -11.58 -14.95
CA LEU A 10 -6.81 -11.61 -14.71
C LEU A 10 -6.29 -10.25 -14.24
N VAL A 11 -6.68 -9.16 -14.90
CA VAL A 11 -6.28 -7.80 -14.51
C VAL A 11 -6.76 -7.49 -13.10
N LEU A 12 -8.03 -7.79 -12.79
CA LEU A 12 -8.62 -7.50 -11.48
C LEU A 12 -7.94 -8.31 -10.36
N LEU A 13 -7.60 -9.57 -10.62
CA LEU A 13 -6.81 -10.39 -9.68
C LEU A 13 -5.41 -9.83 -9.47
N LEU A 14 -4.77 -9.37 -10.55
CA LEU A 14 -3.44 -8.76 -10.49
C LEU A 14 -3.46 -7.46 -9.66
N GLU A 15 -4.43 -6.59 -9.91
CA GLU A 15 -4.62 -5.33 -9.16
C GLU A 15 -4.87 -5.59 -7.68
N ALA A 16 -5.75 -6.55 -7.35
CA ALA A 16 -6.03 -6.94 -5.97
C ALA A 16 -4.77 -7.47 -5.27
N LEU A 17 -3.97 -8.30 -5.96
CA LEU A 17 -2.71 -8.81 -5.45
C LEU A 17 -1.72 -7.67 -5.16
N PHE A 18 -1.52 -6.76 -6.11
CA PHE A 18 -0.62 -5.62 -5.91
C PHE A 18 -1.09 -4.71 -4.79
N TYR A 19 -2.39 -4.39 -4.74
CA TYR A 19 -2.96 -3.58 -3.67
C TYR A 19 -2.65 -4.18 -2.29
N PHE A 20 -2.84 -5.49 -2.14
CA PHE A 20 -2.56 -6.19 -0.89
C PHE A 20 -1.07 -6.15 -0.53
N LEU A 21 -0.19 -6.40 -1.50
CA LEU A 21 1.27 -6.35 -1.29
C LEU A 21 1.73 -4.95 -0.86
N PHE A 22 1.25 -3.90 -1.53
CA PHE A 22 1.57 -2.52 -1.16
C PHE A 22 1.03 -2.15 0.21
N TRP A 23 -0.18 -2.61 0.57
CA TRP A 23 -0.76 -2.35 1.88
C TRP A 23 0.10 -2.95 3.00
N ILE A 24 0.58 -4.19 2.83
CA ILE A 24 1.51 -4.83 3.76
C ILE A 24 2.84 -4.06 3.81
N TYR A 25 3.43 -3.76 2.66
CA TYR A 25 4.73 -3.09 2.57
C TYR A 25 4.74 -1.74 3.29
N ILE A 26 3.74 -0.89 3.03
CA ILE A 26 3.63 0.43 3.64
C ILE A 26 3.46 0.32 5.17
N ARG A 27 2.66 -0.64 5.64
CA ARG A 27 2.46 -0.91 7.07
C ARG A 27 3.75 -1.37 7.74
N SER A 28 4.50 -2.25 7.06
CA SER A 28 5.79 -2.75 7.53
C SER A 28 6.82 -1.63 7.66
N LEU A 29 6.99 -0.80 6.62
CA LEU A 29 7.94 0.30 6.63
C LEU A 29 7.62 1.35 7.69
N ARG A 30 6.32 1.66 7.90
CA ARG A 30 5.90 2.59 8.95
C ARG A 30 6.23 2.04 10.33
N ARG A 31 5.98 0.75 10.55
CA ARG A 31 6.31 0.08 11.81
C ARG A 31 7.82 0.15 12.07
N GLU A 32 8.64 -0.17 11.08
CA GLU A 32 10.10 -0.07 11.17
C GLU A 32 10.58 1.36 11.47
N THR A 33 9.99 2.36 10.82
CA THR A 33 10.31 3.77 11.10
C THR A 33 10.01 4.14 12.55
N LEU A 34 8.83 3.76 13.07
CA LEU A 34 8.42 4.04 14.45
C LEU A 34 9.29 3.29 15.47
N GLU A 35 9.68 2.08 15.14
CA GLU A 35 10.61 1.26 15.90
C GLU A 35 11.98 1.94 16.01
N GLY A 36 12.53 2.41 14.89
CA GLY A 36 13.78 3.18 14.88
C GLY A 36 13.67 4.52 15.61
N GLU A 37 12.56 5.23 15.48
CA GLU A 37 12.29 6.47 16.24
C GLU A 37 12.26 6.24 17.76
N TRP A 38 11.74 5.09 18.21
CA TRP A 38 11.75 4.71 19.62
C TRP A 38 13.18 4.42 20.08
N ASP A 39 13.90 3.58 19.33
CA ASP A 39 15.26 3.18 19.69
C ASP A 39 16.22 4.39 19.72
N GLN A 40 16.01 5.40 18.87
CA GLN A 40 16.76 6.66 18.90
C GLN A 40 16.40 7.57 20.10
N ARG A 41 15.12 7.66 20.47
CA ARG A 41 14.67 8.53 21.57
C ARG A 41 14.92 7.92 22.94
N HIS A 42 14.93 6.60 23.04
CA HIS A 42 15.06 5.85 24.29
C HIS A 42 16.17 4.80 24.15
N PRO A 43 17.44 5.23 24.00
CA PRO A 43 18.57 4.32 23.80
C PRO A 43 18.79 3.39 25.01
N ASP A 44 18.41 3.83 26.22
CA ASP A 44 18.40 3.04 27.46
C ASP A 44 17.33 1.94 27.48
N LYS A 45 16.32 2.05 26.62
CA LYS A 45 15.22 1.10 26.45
C LYS A 45 15.12 0.62 25.00
N ALA A 46 16.25 0.53 24.32
CA ALA A 46 16.32 -0.01 22.96
C ALA A 46 15.94 -1.50 22.95
N GLY A 47 15.41 -1.97 21.83
CA GLY A 47 15.09 -3.39 21.63
C GLY A 47 13.67 -3.78 22.06
N ASN A 48 13.42 -5.09 22.12
CA ASN A 48 12.05 -5.60 22.21
C ASN A 48 11.49 -5.49 23.63
N ASN A 49 10.72 -4.43 23.88
CA ASN A 49 10.10 -4.17 25.18
C ASN A 49 8.60 -3.84 25.04
N PRO A 50 7.80 -4.01 26.12
CA PRO A 50 6.35 -3.75 26.07
C PRO A 50 6.00 -2.29 25.77
N GLN A 51 6.84 -1.34 26.20
CA GLN A 51 6.62 0.11 26.03
C GLN A 51 6.77 0.53 24.56
N ARG A 52 7.74 -0.05 23.84
CA ARG A 52 7.97 0.09 22.40
C ARG A 52 6.78 -0.46 21.62
N ALA A 53 6.31 -1.65 21.98
CA ALA A 53 5.14 -2.25 21.34
C ALA A 53 3.89 -1.37 21.51
N GLU A 54 3.69 -0.81 22.71
CA GLU A 54 2.55 0.07 22.97
C GLU A 54 2.67 1.43 22.25
N PHE A 55 3.87 2.00 22.17
CA PHE A 55 4.15 3.21 21.40
C PHE A 55 3.86 3.01 19.91
N VAL A 56 4.39 1.93 19.32
CA VAL A 56 4.12 1.59 17.92
C VAL A 56 2.62 1.40 17.69
N ARG A 57 1.93 0.66 18.58
CA ARG A 57 0.48 0.45 18.47
C ARG A 57 -0.29 1.76 18.48
N LYS A 58 -0.01 2.66 19.44
CA LYS A 58 -0.70 3.97 19.55
C LYS A 58 -0.40 4.87 18.33
N SER A 59 0.86 4.93 17.90
CA SER A 59 1.30 5.72 16.75
C SER A 59 0.79 5.20 15.41
N MET A 60 0.44 3.92 15.31
CA MET A 60 -0.15 3.32 14.10
C MET A 60 -1.64 3.66 13.93
N VAL A 61 -2.37 4.02 15.00
CA VAL A 61 -3.81 4.37 14.91
C VAL A 61 -4.06 5.60 14.03
N GLY A 62 -3.16 6.59 14.07
CA GLY A 62 -3.26 7.80 13.24
C GLY A 62 -2.82 7.60 11.77
N PHE A 63 -2.17 6.49 11.46
CA PHE A 63 -1.51 6.27 10.16
C PHE A 63 -2.51 6.02 9.01
N GLU A 64 -3.67 5.42 9.32
CA GLU A 64 -4.70 5.06 8.34
C GLU A 64 -5.24 6.25 7.55
N LYS A 65 -5.09 7.49 8.06
CA LYS A 65 -5.53 8.73 7.39
C LYS A 65 -4.44 9.42 6.56
N SER A 66 -3.24 8.85 6.46
CA SER A 66 -2.10 9.52 5.81
C SER A 66 -2.16 9.46 4.28
N LEU A 67 -1.49 10.43 3.61
CA LEU A 67 -1.29 10.47 2.15
C LEU A 67 -0.80 9.13 1.58
N ARG A 68 -0.04 8.34 2.34
CA ARG A 68 0.44 7.01 1.92
C ARG A 68 -0.72 6.02 1.71
N ALA A 69 -1.74 6.07 2.56
CA ALA A 69 -2.97 5.28 2.37
C ALA A 69 -3.78 5.77 1.16
N ARG A 70 -3.70 7.07 0.83
CA ARG A 70 -4.30 7.60 -0.41
C ARG A 70 -3.54 7.17 -1.66
N LEU A 71 -2.21 7.07 -1.62
CA LEU A 71 -1.39 6.63 -2.75
C LEU A 71 -1.64 5.17 -3.14
N LEU A 72 -2.12 4.32 -2.22
CA LEU A 72 -2.54 2.95 -2.54
C LEU A 72 -3.63 2.90 -3.62
N TRP A 73 -4.48 3.93 -3.72
CA TRP A 73 -5.49 4.01 -4.78
C TRP A 73 -4.87 4.11 -6.18
N LEU A 74 -3.61 4.58 -6.30
CA LEU A 74 -2.93 4.62 -7.59
C LEU A 74 -2.73 3.23 -8.19
N VAL A 75 -2.69 2.18 -7.37
CA VAL A 75 -2.60 0.80 -7.84
C VAL A 75 -3.81 0.41 -8.70
N PHE A 76 -4.98 0.99 -8.45
CA PHE A 76 -6.16 0.81 -9.29
C PHE A 76 -6.24 1.87 -10.40
N ILE A 77 -5.92 3.13 -10.09
CA ILE A 77 -6.08 4.24 -11.03
C ILE A 77 -5.11 4.13 -12.21
N LEU A 78 -3.83 3.80 -11.97
CA LEU A 78 -2.81 3.74 -13.04
C LEU A 78 -3.12 2.68 -14.11
N PRO A 79 -3.35 1.39 -13.78
CA PRO A 79 -3.67 0.39 -14.79
C PRO A 79 -5.00 0.68 -15.49
N THR A 80 -6.03 1.12 -14.77
CA THR A 80 -7.31 1.50 -15.40
C THR A 80 -7.13 2.67 -16.38
N ALA A 81 -6.39 3.71 -15.98
CA ALA A 81 -6.09 4.85 -16.85
C ALA A 81 -5.24 4.46 -18.06
N ALA A 82 -4.27 3.54 -17.90
CA ALA A 82 -3.47 3.01 -18.99
C ALA A 82 -4.33 2.24 -20.00
N ILE A 83 -5.22 1.37 -19.54
CA ILE A 83 -6.15 0.64 -20.41
C ILE A 83 -7.07 1.62 -21.15
N MET A 84 -7.66 2.59 -20.45
CA MET A 84 -8.51 3.61 -21.08
C MET A 84 -7.74 4.42 -22.13
N GLY A 85 -6.49 4.80 -21.84
CA GLY A 85 -5.63 5.52 -22.77
C GLY A 85 -5.30 4.72 -24.03
N ILE A 86 -4.98 3.43 -23.87
CA ILE A 86 -4.73 2.51 -24.99
C ILE A 86 -6.00 2.36 -25.85
N VAL A 87 -7.15 2.12 -25.23
CA VAL A 87 -8.43 1.98 -25.94
C VAL A 87 -8.77 3.25 -26.70
N TYR A 88 -8.64 4.42 -26.06
CA TYR A 88 -8.86 5.71 -26.72
C TYR A 88 -7.93 5.89 -27.91
N TRP A 89 -6.63 5.63 -27.76
CA TRP A 89 -5.64 5.80 -28.82
C TRP A 89 -5.91 4.87 -30.02
N VAL A 90 -6.15 3.58 -29.75
CA VAL A 90 -6.41 2.57 -30.79
C VAL A 90 -7.73 2.84 -31.52
N ASN A 91 -8.76 3.35 -30.83
CA ASN A 91 -10.09 3.55 -31.41
C ASN A 91 -10.28 4.95 -32.02
N TRP A 92 -9.36 5.87 -31.77
CA TRP A 92 -9.33 7.21 -32.36
C TRP A 92 -8.47 7.27 -33.64
N GLN A 93 -7.60 6.28 -33.85
CA GLN A 93 -7.00 5.96 -35.16
C GLN A 93 -7.98 5.21 -36.05
#